data_AF-A0A8X6RH86-F1
#
_entry.id   AF-A0A8X6RH86-F1
#
_cell.length_a   1.000
_cell.length_b   1.000
_cell.length_c   1.000
_cell.angle_alpha   90.00
_cell.angle_beta   90.00
_cell.angle_gamma   90.00
#
_symmetry.space_group_name_H-M   'P 1'
#
loop_
_entity.id
_entity.type
_entity.pdbx_description
1 polymer ?
#
loop_
_entity_poly.entity_id
_entity_poly.type
_entity_poly.pdbx_seq_one_letter_code
_entity_poly.pdbx_strand_id
1 'polypeptide(L)'
;MDLKAQKAQRRVLRTAVTLSANKIESELKNDVVDLQKISLLQVQLKDKYLRLEAAQEAVSGTLLQLEDNGEEFETDFIDAESYREKYLECYTRIDKKLGETVISEVPDTPRKFKLPKLELRKFGGDPKEFLSFWSQFQKIHDDGSIPNEDKMQYLVASVEPKSKAERLILSFPATAANYPKAVDQLKERFGREDLLVQIYVRDLLTMVMKNAVSGRAKRTFQDSMTSWRES
;
A
#
# COMPACT_ATOMS: atom_id res chain seq x y z
N MET A 1 30.61 4.25 13.24
CA MET A 1 30.53 2.98 14.01
C MET A 1 31.75 2.14 13.65
N ASP A 2 32.22 1.27 14.55
CA ASP A 2 33.32 0.36 14.25
C ASP A 2 32.91 -0.66 13.17
N LEU A 3 33.63 -0.70 12.04
CA LEU A 3 33.37 -1.60 10.91
C LEU A 3 33.35 -3.07 11.36
N LYS A 4 34.20 -3.43 12.33
CA LYS A 4 34.27 -4.79 12.87
C LYS A 4 32.99 -5.15 13.62
N ALA A 5 32.48 -4.24 14.45
CA ALA A 5 31.19 -4.40 15.14
C ALA A 5 30.01 -4.50 14.17
N GLN A 6 29.99 -3.68 13.12
CA GLN A 6 28.95 -3.73 12.07
C GLN A 6 28.97 -5.06 11.31
N LYS A 7 30.15 -5.53 10.89
CA LYS A 7 30.31 -6.84 10.24
C LYS A 7 29.89 -8.00 11.16
N ALA A 8 30.18 -7.92 12.47
CA ALA A 8 29.73 -8.90 13.45
C ALA A 8 28.19 -8.92 13.58
N GLN A 9 27.56 -7.75 13.68
CA GLN A 9 26.10 -7.62 13.72
C GLN A 9 25.45 -8.20 12.45
N ARG A 10 25.97 -7.84 11.27
CA ARG A 10 25.50 -8.38 9.99
C ARG A 10 25.63 -9.90 9.93
N ARG A 11 26.73 -10.47 10.40
CA ARG A 11 26.94 -11.93 10.46
C ARG A 11 25.86 -12.62 11.28
N VAL A 12 25.52 -12.10 12.46
CA VAL A 12 24.45 -12.66 13.31
C VAL A 12 23.10 -12.61 12.58
N LEU A 13 22.80 -11.51 11.89
CA LEU A 13 21.56 -11.36 11.13
C LEU A 13 21.50 -12.31 9.91
N ARG A 14 22.61 -12.52 9.20
CA ARG A 14 22.71 -13.53 8.13
C ARG A 14 22.36 -14.91 8.67
N THR A 15 22.94 -15.32 9.80
CA THR A 15 22.60 -16.59 10.46
C THR A 15 21.12 -16.66 10.84
N ALA A 16 20.56 -15.59 11.42
CA ALA A 16 19.15 -15.57 11.80
C ALA A 16 18.18 -15.69 10.61
N VAL A 17 18.51 -15.04 9.48
CA VAL A 17 17.75 -15.16 8.22
C VAL A 17 17.85 -16.58 7.68
N THR A 18 19.05 -17.16 7.59
CA THR A 18 19.25 -18.55 7.11
C THR A 18 18.48 -19.56 7.97
N LEU A 19 18.54 -19.44 9.30
CA LEU A 19 17.78 -20.34 10.18
C LEU A 19 16.26 -20.22 9.99
N SER A 20 15.78 -19.00 9.74
CA SER A 20 14.35 -18.75 9.51
C SER A 20 13.90 -19.31 8.16
N ALA A 21 14.73 -19.15 7.11
CA ALA A 21 14.49 -19.71 5.80
C ALA A 21 14.48 -21.26 5.85
N ASN A 22 15.46 -21.88 6.50
CA ASN A 22 15.51 -23.34 6.67
C ASN A 22 14.28 -23.87 7.43
N LYS A 23 13.84 -23.15 8.47
CA LYS A 23 12.62 -23.51 9.20
C LYS A 23 11.40 -23.48 8.27
N ILE A 24 11.26 -22.44 7.46
CA ILE A 24 10.18 -22.35 6.46
C ILE A 24 10.28 -23.49 5.45
N GLU A 25 11.46 -23.79 4.92
CA GLU A 25 11.65 -24.90 3.99
C GLU A 25 11.27 -26.26 4.59
N SER A 26 11.52 -26.46 5.88
CA SER A 26 11.07 -27.68 6.57
C SER A 26 9.55 -27.76 6.69
N GLU A 27 8.88 -26.65 7.00
CA GLU A 27 7.41 -26.60 7.06
C GLU A 27 6.76 -26.78 5.68
N LEU A 28 7.42 -26.29 4.62
CA LEU A 28 6.97 -26.42 3.23
C LEU A 28 7.09 -27.85 2.68
N LYS A 29 7.90 -28.70 3.31
CA LYS A 29 8.08 -30.12 2.93
C LYS A 29 7.13 -31.07 3.65
N ASN A 30 6.37 -30.57 4.64
CA ASN A 30 5.42 -31.39 5.38
C ASN A 30 4.18 -31.72 4.54
N ASP A 31 3.63 -32.93 4.69
CA ASP A 31 2.42 -33.40 3.97
C ASP A 31 1.18 -32.54 4.28
N VAL A 32 1.10 -32.01 5.50
CA VAL A 32 0.08 -31.05 5.92
C VAL A 32 0.77 -29.74 6.24
N VAL A 33 0.53 -28.75 5.38
CA VAL A 33 1.14 -27.43 5.49
C VAL A 33 0.27 -26.51 6.33
N ASP A 34 0.77 -26.07 7.48
CA ASP A 34 0.11 -25.07 8.32
C ASP A 34 0.34 -23.65 7.73
N LEU A 35 -0.65 -23.17 6.98
CA LEU A 35 -0.60 -21.86 6.31
C LEU A 35 -0.49 -20.69 7.28
N GLN A 36 -1.08 -20.78 8.48
CA GLN A 36 -0.99 -19.72 9.48
C GLN A 36 0.42 -19.66 10.06
N LYS A 37 1.02 -20.81 10.33
CA LYS A 37 2.42 -20.92 10.77
C LYS A 37 3.40 -20.45 9.70
N ILE A 38 3.16 -20.77 8.42
CA ILE A 38 3.98 -20.27 7.31
C ILE A 38 3.84 -18.76 7.14
N SER A 39 2.63 -18.22 7.23
CA SER A 39 2.42 -16.77 7.17
C SER A 39 3.14 -16.04 8.31
N LEU A 40 3.06 -16.57 9.54
CA LEU A 40 3.81 -16.02 10.68
C LEU A 40 5.32 -16.10 10.45
N LEU A 41 5.83 -17.22 9.96
CA LEU A 41 7.25 -17.38 9.65
C LEU A 41 7.70 -16.45 8.51
N GLN A 42 6.83 -16.18 7.53
CA GLN A 42 7.09 -15.23 6.44
C GLN A 42 7.26 -13.80 6.97
N VAL A 43 6.38 -13.36 7.87
CA VAL A 43 6.49 -12.04 8.52
C VAL A 43 7.80 -11.94 9.33
N GLN A 44 8.15 -13.01 10.07
CA GLN A 44 9.40 -13.06 10.84
C GLN A 44 10.65 -13.07 9.96
N LEU A 45 10.61 -13.76 8.82
CA LEU A 45 11.71 -13.79 7.85
C LEU A 45 11.91 -12.39 7.25
N LYS A 46 10.82 -11.71 6.87
CA LYS A 46 10.85 -10.34 6.33
C LYS A 46 11.44 -9.35 7.33
N ASP A 47 11.02 -9.38 8.59
CA ASP A 47 11.59 -8.52 9.65
C ASP A 47 13.10 -8.71 9.79
N LYS A 48 13.56 -9.96 9.90
CA LYS A 48 14.98 -10.29 10.04
C LYS A 48 15.79 -9.87 8.80
N TYR A 49 15.20 -10.01 7.60
CA TYR A 49 15.85 -9.59 6.36
C TYR A 49 15.96 -8.06 6.25
N LEU A 50 14.93 -7.30 6.62
CA LEU A 50 15.00 -5.83 6.67
C LEU A 50 16.10 -5.34 7.63
N ARG A 51 16.24 -6.01 8.78
CA ARG A 51 17.33 -5.73 9.71
C ARG A 51 18.70 -6.08 9.12
N LEU A 52 18.79 -7.15 8.34
CA LEU A 52 20.00 -7.54 7.62
C LEU A 52 20.38 -6.52 6.54
N GLU A 53 19.43 -6.00 5.76
CA GLU A 53 19.68 -4.94 4.77
C GLU A 53 20.19 -3.67 5.44
N ALA A 54 19.57 -3.22 6.54
CA ALA A 54 20.06 -2.06 7.28
C ALA A 54 21.49 -2.26 7.80
N ALA A 55 21.83 -3.46 8.26
CA ALA A 55 23.20 -3.79 8.67
C ALA A 55 24.17 -3.87 7.49
N GLN A 56 23.71 -4.34 6.31
CA GLN A 56 24.48 -4.35 5.08
C GLN A 56 24.79 -2.93 4.59
N GLU A 57 23.79 -2.05 4.56
CA GLU A 57 23.96 -0.64 4.17
C GLU A 57 24.95 0.09 5.09
N ALA A 58 24.89 -0.18 6.41
CA ALA A 58 25.83 0.39 7.37
C ALA A 58 27.28 -0.08 7.13
N VAL A 59 27.49 -1.34 6.74
CA VAL A 59 28.82 -1.88 6.38
C VAL A 59 29.29 -1.29 5.05
N SER A 60 28.44 -1.30 4.02
CA SER A 60 28.74 -0.74 2.71
C SER A 60 29.09 0.74 2.77
N GLY A 61 28.32 1.55 3.52
CA GLY A 61 28.59 2.97 3.71
C GLY A 61 29.92 3.24 4.42
N THR A 62 30.34 2.36 5.34
CA THR A 62 31.63 2.48 6.02
C THR A 62 32.79 2.02 5.14
N LEU A 63 32.61 0.97 4.33
CA LEU A 63 33.60 0.50 3.36
C LEU A 63 33.89 1.54 2.27
N LEU A 64 32.87 2.26 1.80
CA LEU A 64 33.03 3.35 0.81
C LEU A 64 33.83 4.55 1.33
N GLN A 65 33.97 4.70 2.65
CA GLN A 65 34.74 5.78 3.28
C GLN A 65 36.22 5.42 3.49
N LEU A 66 36.60 4.16 3.26
CA LEU A 66 37.98 3.71 3.41
C LEU A 66 38.71 3.81 2.07
N GLU A 67 39.91 4.39 2.06
CA GLU A 67 40.77 4.45 0.88
C GLU A 67 41.24 3.03 0.50
N ASP A 68 41.33 2.76 -0.81
CA ASP A 68 41.82 1.49 -1.37
C ASP A 68 41.00 0.22 -1.04
N ASN A 69 39.72 0.40 -0.70
CA ASN A 69 38.82 -0.71 -0.32
C ASN A 69 37.92 -1.23 -1.48
N GLY A 70 38.26 -0.94 -2.73
CA GLY A 70 37.43 -1.28 -3.90
C GLY A 70 37.12 -2.77 -4.03
N GLU A 71 38.14 -3.63 -3.92
CA GLU A 71 37.98 -5.10 -4.00
C GLU A 71 37.19 -5.66 -2.82
N GLU A 72 37.44 -5.15 -1.61
CA GLU A 72 36.71 -5.58 -0.40
C GLU A 72 35.24 -5.17 -0.48
N PHE A 73 34.94 -3.98 -1.01
CA PHE A 73 33.57 -3.53 -1.24
C PHE A 73 32.85 -4.37 -2.28
N GLU A 74 33.50 -4.66 -3.41
CA GLU A 74 32.91 -5.45 -4.49
C GLU A 74 32.60 -6.88 -4.04
N THR A 75 33.54 -7.53 -3.36
CA THR A 75 33.33 -8.88 -2.79
C THR A 75 32.23 -8.89 -1.73
N ASP A 76 32.16 -7.86 -0.88
CA ASP A 76 31.12 -7.70 0.13
C ASP A 76 29.73 -7.50 -0.49
N PHE A 77 29.66 -6.71 -1.57
CA PHE A 77 28.43 -6.47 -2.33
C PHE A 77 27.92 -7.74 -3.00
N ILE A 78 28.79 -8.49 -3.69
CA ILE A 78 28.44 -9.76 -4.32
C ILE A 78 27.95 -10.78 -3.28
N ASP A 79 28.64 -10.89 -2.15
CA ASP A 79 28.23 -11.77 -1.06
C ASP A 79 26.86 -11.36 -0.52
N ALA A 80 26.59 -10.06 -0.33
CA ALA A 80 25.30 -9.54 0.11
C ALA A 80 24.15 -9.89 -0.86
N GLU A 81 24.38 -9.76 -2.17
CA GLU A 81 23.40 -10.13 -3.19
C GLU A 81 23.06 -11.62 -3.14
N SER A 82 24.04 -12.50 -2.83
CA SER A 82 23.75 -13.93 -2.65
C SER A 82 22.76 -14.22 -1.51
N TYR A 83 22.74 -13.40 -0.45
CA TYR A 83 21.75 -13.53 0.64
C TYR A 83 20.40 -12.93 0.25
N ARG A 84 20.40 -11.86 -0.55
CA ARG A 84 19.18 -11.27 -1.12
C ARG A 84 18.48 -12.26 -2.05
N GLU A 85 19.22 -12.90 -2.94
CA GLU A 85 18.70 -13.94 -3.83
C GLU A 85 18.08 -15.11 -3.05
N LYS A 86 18.79 -15.64 -2.03
CA LYS A 86 18.26 -16.71 -1.16
C LYS A 86 16.99 -16.30 -0.43
N TYR A 87 16.92 -15.05 0.05
CA TYR A 87 15.70 -14.52 0.68
C TYR A 87 14.54 -14.44 -0.32
N LEU A 88 14.77 -13.90 -1.52
CA LEU A 88 13.76 -13.80 -2.57
C LEU A 88 13.29 -15.18 -3.06
N GLU A 89 14.19 -16.14 -3.19
CA GLU A 89 13.86 -17.53 -3.53
C GLU A 89 12.97 -18.15 -2.44
N CYS A 90 13.34 -17.98 -1.16
CA CYS A 90 12.50 -18.45 -0.05
C CYS A 90 11.13 -17.75 -0.06
N TYR A 91 11.09 -16.44 -0.25
CA TYR A 91 9.85 -15.63 -0.27
C TYR A 91 8.92 -16.04 -1.41
N THR A 92 9.46 -16.22 -2.62
CA THR A 92 8.69 -16.67 -3.80
C THR A 92 8.16 -18.09 -3.64
N ARG A 93 8.91 -19.00 -3.00
CA ARG A 93 8.42 -20.34 -2.67
C ARG A 93 7.24 -20.29 -1.68
N ILE A 94 7.31 -19.42 -0.67
CA ILE A 94 6.20 -19.19 0.28
C ILE A 94 4.98 -18.64 -0.46
N ASP A 95 5.14 -17.59 -1.25
CA ASP A 95 4.04 -16.95 -1.99
C ASP A 95 3.40 -17.93 -2.98
N LYS A 96 4.21 -18.74 -3.67
CA LYS A 96 3.72 -19.80 -4.55
C LYS A 96 2.88 -20.81 -3.77
N LYS A 97 3.31 -21.22 -2.58
CA LYS A 97 2.60 -22.21 -1.75
C LYS A 97 1.32 -21.67 -1.14
N LEU A 98 1.33 -20.42 -0.65
CA LEU A 98 0.11 -19.71 -0.23
C LEU A 98 -0.86 -19.50 -1.41
N GLY A 99 -0.33 -19.35 -2.64
CA GLY A 99 -1.12 -19.29 -3.87
C GLY A 99 -1.66 -20.65 -4.36
N GLU A 100 -0.90 -21.74 -4.18
CA GLU A 100 -1.30 -23.11 -4.56
C GLU A 100 -2.48 -23.63 -3.72
N THR A 101 -2.58 -23.25 -2.44
CA THR A 101 -3.68 -23.72 -1.56
C THR A 101 -5.05 -23.13 -1.91
N VAL A 102 -5.11 -22.09 -2.76
CA VAL A 102 -6.37 -21.53 -3.27
C VAL A 102 -6.92 -22.34 -4.48
N ILE A 103 -6.16 -23.29 -5.02
CA ILE A 103 -6.46 -23.99 -6.30
C ILE A 103 -6.88 -25.47 -6.10
N SER A 104 -6.79 -26.03 -4.89
CA SER A 104 -7.01 -27.48 -4.67
C SER A 104 -8.47 -27.95 -4.50
N GLU A 105 -9.46 -27.14 -4.89
CA GLU A 105 -10.86 -27.58 -5.04
C GLU A 105 -11.51 -26.99 -6.30
N VAL A 106 -11.11 -27.37 -7.53
CA VAL A 106 -11.95 -27.79 -8.69
C VAL A 106 -11.05 -28.10 -9.92
N PRO A 107 -11.36 -29.10 -10.78
CA PRO A 107 -10.55 -29.40 -11.96
C PRO A 107 -10.83 -28.47 -13.16
N ASP A 108 -9.74 -28.09 -13.83
CA ASP A 108 -9.56 -27.77 -15.26
C ASP A 108 -10.28 -26.55 -15.88
N THR A 109 -9.55 -25.43 -16.02
CA THR A 109 -9.48 -24.60 -17.25
C THR A 109 -8.29 -23.62 -17.17
N PRO A 110 -7.61 -23.27 -18.28
CA PRO A 110 -6.34 -22.53 -18.24
C PRO A 110 -6.50 -21.02 -18.40
N ARG A 111 -5.56 -20.29 -17.75
CA ARG A 111 -5.21 -18.84 -17.87
C ARG A 111 -5.95 -17.92 -16.89
N LYS A 112 -5.40 -16.85 -16.33
CA LYS A 112 -4.07 -16.18 -16.29
C LYS A 112 -4.27 -15.04 -15.25
N PHE A 113 -3.23 -14.72 -14.48
CA PHE A 113 -3.10 -13.55 -13.58
C PHE A 113 -4.14 -13.37 -12.46
N LYS A 114 -3.70 -13.52 -11.21
CA LYS A 114 -4.24 -12.77 -10.07
C LYS A 114 -3.10 -12.04 -9.38
N LEU A 115 -2.94 -10.77 -9.73
CA LEU A 115 -2.13 -9.83 -8.96
C LEU A 115 -2.66 -9.77 -7.52
N PRO A 116 -1.78 -9.50 -6.52
CA PRO A 116 -2.21 -9.28 -5.14
C PRO A 116 -3.30 -8.21 -5.09
N LYS A 117 -4.32 -8.40 -4.23
CA LYS A 117 -5.31 -7.37 -3.92
C LYS A 117 -4.60 -6.17 -3.29
N LEU A 118 -4.11 -5.26 -4.12
CA LEU A 118 -3.96 -3.87 -3.73
C LEU A 118 -5.39 -3.42 -3.43
N GLU A 119 -5.71 -3.15 -2.16
CA GLU A 119 -6.94 -2.45 -1.84
C GLU A 119 -6.85 -1.08 -2.52
N LEU A 120 -7.33 -1.00 -3.75
CA LEU A 120 -7.53 0.25 -4.42
C LEU A 120 -8.44 1.04 -3.50
N ARG A 121 -7.95 2.18 -3.02
CA ARG A 121 -8.75 3.05 -2.15
C ARG A 121 -10.09 3.24 -2.83
N LYS A 122 -11.14 2.82 -2.15
CA LYS A 122 -12.48 2.91 -2.71
C LYS A 122 -12.84 4.38 -2.79
N PHE A 123 -13.21 4.82 -3.98
CA PHE A 123 -13.62 6.18 -4.21
C PHE A 123 -15.14 6.31 -4.10
N GLY A 124 -15.60 7.08 -3.12
CA GLY A 124 -17.02 7.34 -2.89
C GLY A 124 -17.62 8.44 -3.78
N GLY A 125 -16.79 9.15 -4.55
CA GLY A 125 -17.22 10.32 -5.31
C GLY A 125 -17.20 11.62 -4.51
N ASP A 126 -16.35 11.73 -3.48
CA ASP A 126 -16.00 13.02 -2.87
C ASP A 126 -14.86 13.67 -3.68
N PRO A 127 -15.08 14.84 -4.31
CA PRO A 127 -14.04 15.58 -5.00
C PRO A 127 -12.76 15.81 -4.18
N LYS A 128 -12.87 15.96 -2.85
CA LYS A 128 -11.68 16.13 -1.97
C LYS A 128 -10.75 14.93 -1.96
N GLU A 129 -11.29 13.74 -2.15
CA GLU A 129 -10.55 12.49 -2.16
C GLU A 129 -10.09 12.11 -3.57
N PHE A 130 -10.58 12.81 -4.60
CA PHE A 130 -10.32 12.49 -6.00
C PHE A 130 -8.83 12.53 -6.34
N LEU A 131 -8.08 13.55 -5.88
CA LEU A 131 -6.63 13.63 -6.15
C LEU A 131 -5.86 12.47 -5.51
N SER A 132 -6.24 12.11 -4.29
CA SER A 132 -5.62 10.97 -3.58
C SER A 132 -5.95 9.65 -4.28
N PHE A 133 -7.18 9.47 -4.73
CA PHE A 133 -7.61 8.32 -5.53
C PHE A 133 -6.88 8.26 -6.87
N TRP A 134 -6.88 9.35 -7.63
CA TRP A 134 -6.32 9.41 -8.98
C TRP A 134 -4.82 9.15 -8.99
N SER A 135 -4.07 9.68 -8.01
CA SER A 135 -2.63 9.40 -7.90
C SER A 135 -2.28 7.91 -7.75
N GLN A 136 -3.19 7.12 -7.17
CA GLN A 136 -3.03 5.67 -7.04
C GLN A 136 -3.51 4.95 -8.30
N PHE A 137 -4.68 5.34 -8.82
CA PHE A 137 -5.28 4.71 -9.99
C PHE A 137 -4.53 5.02 -11.29
N GLN A 138 -3.83 6.16 -11.35
CA GLN A 138 -3.04 6.57 -12.51
C GLN A 138 -1.97 5.54 -12.88
N LYS A 139 -1.37 4.86 -11.91
CA LYS A 139 -0.40 3.79 -12.17
C LYS A 139 -0.99 2.63 -12.98
N ILE A 140 -2.28 2.33 -12.76
CA ILE A 140 -3.02 1.30 -13.52
C ILE A 140 -3.47 1.86 -14.87
N HIS A 141 -3.88 3.13 -14.91
CA HIS A 141 -4.29 3.81 -16.14
C HIS A 141 -3.14 3.87 -17.16
N ASP A 142 -1.94 4.25 -16.71
CA ASP A 142 -0.75 4.46 -17.54
C ASP A 142 -0.02 3.14 -17.88
N ASP A 143 -0.35 2.03 -17.21
CA ASP A 143 0.23 0.71 -17.49
C ASP A 143 -0.28 0.15 -18.84
N GLY A 144 0.59 0.13 -19.84
CA GLY A 144 0.28 -0.40 -21.18
C GLY A 144 0.16 -1.93 -21.25
N SER A 145 0.55 -2.67 -20.21
CA SER A 145 0.45 -4.14 -20.15
C SER A 145 -0.95 -4.64 -19.79
N ILE A 146 -1.80 -3.77 -19.24
CA ILE A 146 -3.16 -4.09 -18.82
C ILE A 146 -4.13 -3.68 -19.95
N PRO A 147 -4.95 -4.60 -20.48
CA PRO A 147 -5.94 -4.26 -21.50
C PRO A 147 -7.05 -3.37 -20.92
N ASN A 148 -7.67 -2.54 -21.75
CA ASN A 148 -8.72 -1.61 -21.31
C ASN A 148 -9.93 -2.31 -20.67
N GLU A 149 -10.21 -3.56 -21.04
CA GLU A 149 -11.26 -4.39 -20.41
C GLU A 149 -10.94 -4.64 -18.93
N ASP A 150 -9.72 -5.08 -18.64
CA ASP A 150 -9.25 -5.31 -17.28
C ASP A 150 -9.16 -3.98 -16.51
N LYS A 151 -8.71 -2.89 -17.15
CA LYS A 151 -8.72 -1.55 -16.54
C LYS A 151 -10.11 -1.08 -16.15
N MET A 152 -11.14 -1.40 -16.95
CA MET A 152 -12.54 -1.10 -16.63
C MET A 152 -13.01 -1.90 -15.42
N GLN A 153 -12.63 -3.18 -15.31
CA GLN A 153 -12.93 -4.00 -14.14
C GLN A 153 -12.23 -3.47 -12.89
N TYR A 154 -10.96 -3.07 -13.00
CA TYR A 154 -10.24 -2.40 -11.91
C TYR A 154 -10.92 -1.09 -11.50
N LEU A 155 -11.39 -0.28 -12.45
CA LEU A 155 -12.10 0.96 -12.16
C LEU A 155 -13.40 0.72 -11.38
N VAL A 156 -14.19 -0.28 -11.79
CA VAL A 156 -15.42 -0.69 -11.08
C VAL A 156 -15.10 -1.23 -9.68
N ALA A 157 -14.01 -1.97 -9.52
CA ALA A 157 -13.58 -2.49 -8.21
C ALA A 157 -13.03 -1.39 -7.28
N SER A 158 -12.62 -0.24 -7.84
CA SER A 158 -12.00 0.87 -7.10
C SER A 158 -13.00 1.92 -6.61
N VAL A 159 -14.30 1.69 -6.77
CA VAL A 159 -15.35 2.59 -6.29
C VAL A 159 -16.17 1.99 -5.18
N GLU A 160 -16.67 2.84 -4.30
CA GLU A 160 -17.49 2.38 -3.19
C GLU A 160 -18.88 1.94 -3.67
N PRO A 161 -19.42 0.83 -3.17
CA PRO A 161 -20.79 0.44 -3.44
C PRO A 161 -21.80 1.51 -3.02
N LYS A 162 -22.85 1.71 -3.82
CA LYS A 162 -23.92 2.70 -3.65
C LYS A 162 -23.46 4.17 -3.71
N SER A 163 -22.25 4.42 -4.17
CA SER A 163 -21.63 5.74 -4.19
C SER A 163 -21.97 6.58 -5.42
N LYS A 164 -21.59 7.86 -5.42
CA LYS A 164 -21.76 8.74 -6.60
C LYS A 164 -20.84 8.33 -7.75
N ALA A 165 -19.65 7.86 -7.42
CA ALA A 165 -18.66 7.40 -8.39
C ALA A 165 -19.08 6.08 -9.05
N GLU A 166 -19.61 5.13 -8.26
CA GLU A 166 -20.13 3.86 -8.79
C GLU A 166 -21.27 4.09 -9.79
N ARG A 167 -22.26 4.94 -9.46
CA ARG A 167 -23.35 5.26 -10.38
C ARG A 167 -22.87 5.88 -11.71
N LEU A 168 -21.77 6.63 -11.68
CA LEU A 168 -21.16 7.21 -12.88
C LEU A 168 -20.48 6.11 -13.72
N ILE A 169 -19.66 5.27 -13.10
CA ILE A 169 -18.91 4.23 -13.82
C ILE A 169 -19.83 3.16 -14.38
N LEU A 170 -20.83 2.72 -13.61
CA LEU A 170 -21.83 1.74 -14.05
C LEU A 170 -22.78 2.28 -15.11
N SER A 171 -22.81 3.60 -15.36
CA SER A 171 -23.55 4.17 -16.49
C SER A 171 -22.91 3.85 -17.85
N PHE A 172 -21.65 3.41 -17.84
CA PHE A 172 -20.95 2.90 -19.01
C PHE A 172 -20.95 1.36 -18.99
N PRO A 173 -21.32 0.69 -20.10
CA PRO A 173 -21.12 -0.74 -20.22
C PRO A 173 -19.66 -1.10 -19.98
N ALA A 174 -19.40 -2.16 -19.20
CA ALA A 174 -18.06 -2.62 -18.82
C ALA A 174 -17.33 -3.27 -20.00
N THR A 175 -16.97 -2.46 -20.99
CA THR A 175 -16.29 -2.89 -22.23
C THR A 175 -15.03 -2.07 -22.46
N ALA A 176 -14.05 -2.67 -23.16
CA ALA A 176 -12.78 -2.02 -23.48
C ALA A 176 -12.92 -0.67 -24.20
N ALA A 177 -13.93 -0.53 -25.07
CA ALA A 177 -14.18 0.68 -25.86
C ALA A 177 -14.74 1.85 -25.02
N ASN A 178 -15.37 1.54 -23.88
CA ASN A 178 -16.02 2.53 -23.03
C ASN A 178 -15.15 2.97 -21.83
N TYR A 179 -14.08 2.22 -21.52
CA TYR A 179 -13.09 2.62 -20.52
C TYR A 179 -12.59 4.06 -20.64
N PRO A 180 -12.10 4.54 -21.81
CA PRO A 180 -11.62 5.92 -21.92
C PRO A 180 -12.72 6.94 -21.62
N LYS A 181 -13.95 6.70 -22.11
CA LYS A 181 -15.11 7.56 -21.86
C LYS A 181 -15.50 7.62 -20.38
N ALA A 182 -15.41 6.49 -19.68
CA ALA A 182 -15.70 6.40 -18.25
C ALA A 182 -14.67 7.18 -17.42
N VAL A 183 -13.38 7.09 -17.79
CA VAL A 183 -12.29 7.83 -17.13
C VAL A 183 -12.41 9.34 -17.37
N ASP A 184 -12.70 9.75 -18.59
CA ASP A 184 -12.86 11.18 -18.92
C ASP A 184 -14.01 11.80 -18.13
N GLN A 185 -15.15 11.12 -18.07
CA GLN A 185 -16.30 11.55 -17.28
C GLN A 185 -16.05 11.55 -15.77
N LEU A 186 -15.23 10.62 -15.28
CA LEU A 186 -14.80 10.60 -13.89
C LEU A 186 -13.93 11.83 -13.55
N LYS A 187 -12.98 12.17 -14.42
CA LYS A 187 -12.13 13.37 -14.29
C LYS A 187 -12.95 14.66 -14.40
N GLU A 188 -13.85 14.73 -15.37
CA GLU A 188 -14.70 15.91 -15.59
C GLU A 188 -15.65 16.18 -14.41
N ARG A 189 -16.12 15.12 -13.72
CA ARG A 189 -17.09 15.26 -12.63
C ARG A 189 -16.47 15.46 -11.26
N PHE A 190 -15.28 14.89 -11.01
CA PHE A 190 -14.66 14.87 -9.68
C PHE A 190 -13.26 15.50 -9.62
N GLY A 191 -12.58 15.69 -10.76
CA GLY A 191 -11.23 16.26 -10.85
C GLY A 191 -11.16 17.76 -11.12
N ARG A 192 -12.30 18.45 -11.01
CA ARG A 192 -12.44 19.89 -11.22
C ARG A 192 -11.93 20.70 -10.03
N GLU A 193 -10.80 21.38 -10.20
CA GLU A 193 -10.20 22.24 -9.16
C GLU A 193 -11.13 23.39 -8.73
N ASP A 194 -11.95 23.91 -9.65
CA ASP A 194 -13.00 24.90 -9.41
C ASP A 194 -14.04 24.43 -8.38
N LEU A 195 -14.34 23.13 -8.38
CA LEU A 195 -15.31 22.52 -7.47
C LEU A 195 -14.73 22.34 -6.06
N LEU A 196 -13.43 22.09 -5.93
CA LEU A 196 -12.72 22.04 -4.64
C LEU A 196 -12.74 23.41 -3.97
N VAL A 197 -12.43 24.49 -4.70
CA VAL A 197 -12.50 25.87 -4.19
C VAL A 197 -13.90 26.18 -3.66
N GLN A 198 -14.95 25.85 -4.41
CA GLN A 198 -16.33 26.09 -3.98
C GLN A 198 -16.69 25.30 -2.71
N ILE A 199 -16.23 24.05 -2.58
CA ILE A 199 -16.45 23.23 -1.39
C ILE A 199 -15.73 23.83 -0.17
N TYR A 200 -14.46 24.25 -0.32
CA TYR A 200 -13.72 24.88 0.78
C TYR A 200 -14.36 26.19 1.23
N VAL A 201 -14.81 27.03 0.29
CA VAL A 201 -15.54 28.28 0.60
C VAL A 201 -16.84 27.98 1.36
N ARG A 202 -17.63 27.00 0.92
CA ARG A 202 -18.87 26.62 1.62
C ARG A 202 -18.60 26.08 3.02
N ASP A 203 -17.56 25.28 3.20
CA ASP A 203 -17.21 24.69 4.50
C ASP A 203 -16.75 25.77 5.48
N LEU A 204 -15.95 26.73 5.01
CA LEU A 204 -15.57 27.93 5.78
C LEU A 204 -16.80 28.75 6.17
N LEU A 205 -17.70 29.04 5.23
CA LEU A 205 -18.94 29.77 5.52
C LEU A 205 -19.81 29.03 6.53
N THR A 206 -19.91 27.70 6.43
CA THR A 206 -20.66 26.86 7.36
C THR A 206 -20.05 26.89 8.77
N MET A 207 -18.72 26.85 8.88
CA MET A 207 -18.02 26.96 10.15
C MET A 207 -18.20 28.34 10.80
N VAL A 208 -18.11 29.42 10.01
CA VAL A 208 -18.36 30.79 10.49
C VAL A 208 -19.80 30.95 10.97
N MET A 209 -20.78 30.40 10.24
CA MET A 209 -22.18 30.43 10.67
C MET A 209 -22.41 29.64 11.98
N LYS A 210 -21.84 28.45 12.12
CA LYS A 210 -21.92 27.65 13.37
C LYS A 210 -21.27 28.37 14.56
N ASN A 211 -20.15 29.07 14.33
CA ASN A 211 -19.49 29.89 15.36
C ASN A 211 -20.31 31.13 15.72
N ALA A 212 -20.97 31.77 14.75
CA ALA A 212 -21.83 32.92 15.00
C ALA A 212 -23.07 32.53 15.82
N VAL A 213 -23.68 31.37 15.55
CA VAL A 213 -24.86 30.87 16.29
C VAL A 213 -24.49 30.44 17.70
N SER A 214 -23.39 29.71 17.88
CA SER A 214 -22.90 29.30 19.20
C SER A 214 -22.38 30.47 20.05
N GLY A 215 -21.77 31.47 19.42
CA GLY A 215 -21.39 32.72 20.09
C GLY A 215 -22.60 33.53 20.55
N ARG A 216 -23.70 33.54 19.78
CA ARG A 216 -24.96 34.19 20.15
C ARG A 216 -25.62 33.50 21.35
N ALA A 217 -25.63 32.17 21.36
CA ALA A 217 -26.16 31.36 22.47
C ALA A 217 -25.36 31.54 23.78
N LYS A 218 -24.03 31.71 23.69
CA LYS A 218 -23.20 32.01 24.86
C LYS A 218 -23.47 33.39 25.46
N ARG A 219 -23.68 34.41 24.61
CA ARG A 219 -24.03 35.77 25.07
C ARG A 219 -25.39 35.80 25.76
N THR A 220 -26.42 35.21 25.15
CA THR A 220 -27.77 35.14 25.77
C THR A 220 -27.77 34.42 27.11
N PHE A 221 -26.93 33.40 27.29
CA PHE A 221 -26.78 32.69 28.57
C PHE A 221 -26.04 33.53 29.63
N GLN A 222 -24.99 34.27 29.23
CA GLN A 222 -24.28 35.20 30.12
C GLN A 222 -25.15 36.37 30.54
N ASP A 223 -25.88 36.98 29.60
CA ASP A 223 -26.79 38.10 29.86
C ASP A 223 -27.94 37.69 30.79
N SER A 224 -28.42 36.43 30.67
CA SER A 224 -29.38 35.86 31.62
C SER A 224 -28.76 35.71 33.01
N MET A 225 -27.55 35.15 33.13
CA MET A 225 -26.90 34.97 34.44
C MET A 225 -26.54 36.29 35.13
N THR A 226 -26.19 37.35 34.39
CA THR A 226 -25.94 38.68 34.99
C THR A 226 -27.23 39.32 35.44
N SER A 227 -28.31 39.23 34.66
CA SER A 227 -29.63 39.76 35.02
C SER A 227 -30.21 39.10 36.28
N TRP A 228 -29.97 37.80 36.50
CA TRP A 228 -30.38 37.09 37.71
C TRP A 228 -29.57 37.45 38.97
N ARG A 229 -28.39 38.07 38.81
CA ARG A 229 -27.51 38.43 39.93
C ARG A 229 -27.76 39.85 40.45
N GLU A 230 -28.43 40.68 39.66
CA GLU A 230 -28.72 42.09 39.93
C GLU A 230 -30.17 42.34 40.38
N SER A 231 -30.99 41.29 40.47
CA SER A 231 -32.35 41.29 41.06
C SER A 231 -32.35 40.61 42.43
#